data_AF-A0AAJ2H3I9-F1
#
_entry.id   AF-A0AAJ2H3I9-F1
#
_cell.length_a   1.000
_cell.length_b   1.000
_cell.length_c   1.000
_cell.angle_alpha   90.00
_cell.angle_beta   90.00
_cell.angle_gamma   90.00
#
_symmetry.space_group_name_H-M   'P 1'
#
loop_
_entity.id
_entity.type
_entity.pdbx_description
1 polymer ?
#
loop_
_entity_poly.entity_id
_entity_poly.type
_entity_poly.pdbx_seq_one_letter_code
_entity_poly.pdbx_strand_id
1 'polypeptide(L)'
;YQVIAKLPTTRTLYADQLVKEGVLTRSDADTLVEDYRTALEQGKHVANALVREPNKKLYVDWTPYVGHQLEDSWDTSFSKERLKELAHALYQLPEGFELQRQVKRVIDERLKMQTGEMPL
;
A
#
# COMPACT_ATOMS: atom_id res chain seq x y z
N TYR A 1 37.95 -10.13 -5.17
CA TYR A 1 37.37 -11.48 -5.19
C TYR A 1 38.28 -12.59 -4.65
N GLN A 2 39.60 -12.58 -4.87
CA GLN A 2 40.50 -13.67 -4.39
C GLN A 2 40.46 -13.93 -2.88
N VAL A 3 40.24 -12.90 -2.06
CA VAL A 3 40.12 -13.05 -0.60
C VAL A 3 38.76 -13.67 -0.22
N ILE A 4 37.67 -13.20 -0.84
CA ILE A 4 36.29 -13.65 -0.56
C ILE A 4 36.11 -15.12 -0.90
N ALA A 5 36.68 -15.60 -2.01
CA ALA A 5 36.58 -17.00 -2.44
C ALA A 5 37.23 -18.00 -1.44
N LYS A 6 38.12 -17.53 -0.57
CA LYS A 6 38.77 -18.34 0.46
C LYS A 6 38.00 -18.36 1.78
N LEU A 7 37.00 -17.48 1.94
CA LEU A 7 36.22 -17.40 3.16
C LEU A 7 35.08 -18.44 3.12
N PRO A 8 34.82 -19.16 4.22
CA PRO A 8 33.64 -20.00 4.33
C PRO A 8 32.38 -19.13 4.27
N THR A 9 31.29 -19.70 3.74
CA THR A 9 30.01 -18.99 3.68
C THR A 9 29.43 -18.77 5.07
N THR A 10 28.61 -17.73 5.24
CA THR A 10 27.91 -17.43 6.50
C THR A 10 27.08 -18.61 7.02
N ARG A 11 26.44 -19.36 6.11
CA ARG A 11 25.71 -20.58 6.45
C ARG A 11 26.64 -21.65 7.03
N THR A 12 27.78 -21.89 6.40
CA THR A 12 28.77 -22.86 6.90
C THR A 12 29.26 -22.48 8.29
N LEU A 13 29.57 -21.20 8.52
CA LEU A 13 30.00 -20.71 9.83
C LEU A 13 28.95 -20.96 10.92
N TYR A 14 27.68 -20.68 10.64
CA TYR A 14 26.60 -20.87 11.60
C TYR A 14 26.27 -22.35 11.83
N ALA A 15 26.28 -23.17 10.78
CA ALA A 15 26.11 -24.62 10.91
C ALA A 15 27.21 -25.26 11.75
N ASP A 16 28.48 -24.87 11.52
CA ASP A 16 29.62 -25.36 12.31
C ASP A 16 29.50 -24.97 13.80
N GLN A 17 28.98 -23.76 14.08
CA GLN A 17 28.70 -23.33 15.44
C GLN A 17 27.62 -24.20 16.09
N LEU A 18 26.48 -24.41 15.43
CA LEU A 18 25.38 -25.21 15.97
C LEU A 18 25.75 -26.70 16.17
N VAL A 19 26.62 -27.24 15.31
CA VAL A 19 27.18 -28.59 15.49
C VAL A 19 28.09 -28.65 16.71
N LYS A 20 28.94 -27.63 16.95
CA LYS A 20 29.77 -27.54 18.16
C LYS A 20 28.95 -27.41 19.43
N GLU A 21 27.83 -26.69 19.36
CA GLU A 21 26.89 -26.52 20.46
C GLU A 21 25.98 -27.77 20.66
N GLY A 22 26.07 -28.76 19.78
CA GLY A 22 25.28 -30.00 19.86
C GLY A 22 23.79 -29.79 19.55
N VAL A 23 23.41 -28.66 18.97
CA VAL A 23 22.02 -28.30 18.64
C VAL A 23 21.52 -29.10 17.42
N LEU A 24 22.41 -29.40 16.48
CA LEU A 24 22.12 -30.21 15.29
C LEU A 24 23.37 -31.01 14.87
N THR A 25 23.19 -32.11 14.16
CA THR A 25 24.30 -32.87 13.60
C THR A 25 24.72 -32.33 12.23
N ARG A 26 25.94 -32.67 11.79
CA ARG A 26 26.38 -32.31 10.44
C ARG A 26 25.44 -32.86 9.36
N SER A 27 24.92 -34.07 9.57
CA SER A 27 23.96 -34.70 8.67
C SER A 27 22.68 -33.87 8.57
N ASP A 28 22.15 -33.38 9.70
CA ASP A 28 20.93 -32.57 9.70
C ASP A 28 21.12 -31.26 8.92
N ALA A 29 22.28 -30.62 9.05
CA ALA A 29 22.60 -29.40 8.31
C ALA A 29 22.64 -29.63 6.79
N ASP A 30 23.09 -30.80 6.34
CA ASP A 30 23.16 -31.16 4.93
C ASP A 30 21.77 -31.55 4.39
N THR A 31 20.97 -32.27 5.19
CA THR A 31 19.56 -32.58 4.85
C THR A 31 18.74 -31.31 4.63
N LEU A 32 18.90 -30.28 5.46
CA LEU A 32 18.20 -29.00 5.28
C LEU A 32 18.51 -28.32 3.93
N VAL A 33 19.72 -28.51 3.40
CA VAL A 33 20.11 -27.96 2.09
C VAL A 33 19.42 -28.72 0.97
N GLU A 34 19.43 -30.05 1.04
CA GLU A 34 18.80 -30.90 0.03
C GLU A 34 17.27 -30.77 0.02
N ASP A 35 16.65 -30.66 1.19
CA ASP A 35 15.21 -30.43 1.32
C ASP A 35 14.82 -29.09 0.68
N TYR A 36 15.59 -28.03 0.93
CA TYR A 36 15.35 -26.72 0.34
C TYR A 36 15.53 -26.75 -1.19
N ARG A 37 16.57 -27.43 -1.68
CA ARG A 37 16.80 -27.61 -3.12
C ARG A 37 15.66 -28.37 -3.79
N THR A 38 15.25 -29.48 -3.17
CA THR A 38 14.13 -30.31 -3.64
C THR A 38 12.83 -29.51 -3.68
N ALA A 39 12.57 -28.67 -2.69
CA ALA A 39 11.39 -27.81 -2.67
C ALA A 39 11.39 -26.79 -3.83
N LEU A 40 12.55 -26.20 -4.14
CA LEU A 40 12.69 -25.30 -5.29
C LEU A 40 12.51 -26.03 -6.64
N GLU A 41 13.10 -27.21 -6.80
CA GLU A 41 12.97 -28.02 -8.01
C GLU A 41 11.51 -28.47 -8.25
N GLN A 42 10.76 -28.70 -7.17
CA GLN A 42 9.34 -29.06 -7.22
C GLN A 42 8.41 -27.84 -7.38
N GLY A 43 8.94 -26.62 -7.43
CA GLY A 43 8.15 -25.38 -7.48
C GLY A 43 7.30 -25.14 -6.23
N LYS A 44 7.64 -25.78 -5.11
CA LYS A 44 6.92 -25.64 -3.84
C LYS A 44 7.24 -24.29 -3.21
N HIS A 45 6.26 -23.73 -2.49
CA HIS A 45 6.49 -22.55 -1.66
C HIS A 45 7.47 -22.89 -0.53
N VAL A 46 8.65 -22.28 -0.57
CA VAL A 46 9.71 -22.45 0.45
C VAL A 46 9.53 -21.51 1.66
N ALA A 47 8.65 -20.52 1.55
CA ALA A 47 8.24 -19.70 2.69
C ALA A 47 7.08 -20.39 3.42
N ASN A 48 7.37 -20.96 4.60
CA ASN A 48 6.37 -21.61 5.47
C ASN A 48 5.25 -20.67 5.97
N ALA A 49 5.33 -19.37 5.66
CA ALA A 49 4.42 -18.32 6.10
C ALA A 49 3.55 -17.73 4.97
N LEU A 50 3.45 -18.37 3.81
CA LEU A 50 2.47 -17.96 2.81
C LEU A 50 1.08 -18.43 3.25
N VAL A 51 0.29 -17.45 3.68
CA VAL A 51 -1.16 -17.57 3.85
C VAL A 51 -1.73 -18.12 2.54
N ARG A 52 -2.09 -19.41 2.53
CA ARG A 52 -2.64 -20.10 1.34
C ARG A 52 -3.98 -19.51 0.90
N GLU A 53 -4.73 -18.94 1.85
CA GLU A 53 -6.01 -18.29 1.61
C GLU A 53 -5.92 -16.81 2.01
N PRO A 54 -5.81 -15.87 1.06
CA PRO A 54 -5.66 -14.46 1.36
C PRO A 54 -6.78 -13.99 2.31
N ASN A 55 -6.40 -13.35 3.42
CA ASN A 55 -7.39 -12.79 4.34
C ASN A 55 -8.10 -11.62 3.67
N LYS A 56 -9.24 -11.89 3.04
CA LYS A 56 -10.06 -10.93 2.28
C LYS A 56 -10.43 -9.66 3.06
N LYS A 57 -10.39 -9.67 4.40
CA LYS A 57 -10.67 -8.49 5.23
C LYS A 57 -9.57 -7.42 5.16
N LEU A 58 -8.36 -7.78 4.75
CA LEU A 58 -7.22 -6.87 4.64
C LEU A 58 -7.02 -6.33 3.22
N TYR A 59 -7.83 -6.79 2.25
CA TYR A 59 -7.74 -6.37 0.86
C TYR A 59 -8.90 -5.44 0.52
N VAL A 60 -8.62 -4.43 -0.30
CA VAL A 60 -9.65 -3.59 -0.91
C VAL A 60 -10.32 -4.39 -2.01
N ASP A 61 -11.65 -4.50 -1.97
CA ASP A 61 -12.44 -5.17 -3.01
C ASP A 61 -12.63 -4.24 -4.22
N TRP A 62 -11.87 -4.51 -5.27
CA TRP A 62 -11.95 -3.79 -6.55
C TRP A 62 -12.96 -4.39 -7.52
N THR A 63 -13.59 -5.52 -7.20
CA THR A 63 -14.54 -6.23 -8.08
C THR A 63 -15.64 -5.30 -8.63
N PRO A 64 -16.19 -4.32 -7.88
CA PRO A 64 -17.22 -3.42 -8.41
C PRO A 64 -16.74 -2.44 -9.47
N TYR A 65 -15.42 -2.25 -9.67
CA TYR A 65 -14.86 -1.18 -10.50
C TYR A 65 -14.08 -1.70 -11.71
N VAL A 66 -13.94 -3.02 -11.88
CA VAL A 66 -13.17 -3.65 -12.96
C VAL A 66 -14.11 -4.20 -14.03
N GLY A 67 -13.72 -4.05 -15.31
CA GLY A 67 -14.44 -4.64 -16.44
C GLY A 67 -15.56 -3.78 -17.03
N HIS A 68 -15.71 -2.54 -16.56
CA HIS A 68 -16.64 -1.59 -17.17
C HIS A 68 -16.15 -1.12 -18.53
N GLN A 69 -17.07 -1.01 -19.48
CA GLN A 69 -16.79 -0.34 -20.75
C GLN A 69 -16.70 1.17 -20.53
N LEU A 70 -15.98 1.88 -21.39
CA LEU A 70 -15.98 3.34 -21.37
C LEU A 70 -17.39 3.81 -21.74
N GLU A 71 -18.09 4.39 -20.78
CA GLU A 71 -19.39 5.01 -20.97
C GLU A 71 -19.24 6.51 -20.73
N ASP A 72 -19.59 7.32 -21.74
CA ASP A 72 -19.43 8.78 -21.68
C ASP A 72 -20.67 9.48 -21.09
N SER A 73 -21.77 8.75 -20.90
CA SER A 73 -23.07 9.30 -20.46
C SER A 73 -23.46 8.76 -19.09
N TRP A 74 -23.13 9.51 -18.04
CA TRP A 74 -23.54 9.22 -16.66
C TRP A 74 -24.33 10.39 -16.08
N ASP A 75 -25.29 10.08 -15.21
CA ASP A 75 -25.99 11.10 -14.45
C ASP A 75 -25.04 11.73 -13.43
N THR A 76 -24.56 12.92 -13.78
CA THR A 76 -23.71 13.78 -12.95
C THR A 76 -24.50 14.96 -12.39
N SER A 77 -25.84 14.90 -12.46
CA SER A 77 -26.69 15.95 -11.93
C SER A 77 -26.51 16.08 -10.41
N PHE A 78 -26.65 17.32 -9.93
CA PHE A 78 -26.45 17.64 -8.53
C PHE A 78 -27.42 18.74 -8.11
N SER A 79 -27.93 18.64 -6.88
CA SER A 79 -28.85 19.65 -6.35
C SER A 79 -28.14 21.00 -6.20
N LYS A 80 -28.72 22.05 -6.82
CA LYS A 80 -28.22 23.42 -6.69
C LYS A 80 -28.25 23.91 -5.24
N GLU A 81 -29.28 23.53 -4.48
CA GLU A 81 -29.40 23.89 -3.07
C GLU A 81 -28.27 23.25 -2.26
N ARG A 82 -28.03 21.95 -2.48
CA ARG A 82 -26.93 21.24 -1.82
C ARG A 82 -25.56 21.79 -2.20
N LEU A 83 -25.39 22.24 -3.45
CA LEU A 83 -24.15 22.87 -3.90
C LEU A 83 -23.86 24.17 -3.13
N LYS A 84 -24.89 25.00 -2.90
CA LYS A 84 -24.78 26.23 -2.10
C LYS A 84 -24.47 25.94 -0.64
N GLU A 85 -25.09 24.93 -0.05
CA GLU A 85 -24.77 24.49 1.32
C GLU A 85 -23.30 24.09 1.45
N LEU A 86 -22.78 23.29 0.51
CA LEU A 86 -21.38 22.88 0.50
C LEU A 86 -20.44 24.08 0.32
N ALA A 87 -20.80 25.06 -0.53
CA ALA A 87 -20.05 26.28 -0.70
C ALA A 87 -19.89 27.07 0.61
N HIS A 88 -20.98 27.23 1.36
CA HIS A 88 -20.93 27.87 2.67
C HIS A 88 -20.12 27.07 3.68
N ALA A 89 -20.23 25.73 3.68
CA ALA A 89 -19.43 24.87 4.55
C ALA A 89 -17.93 24.97 4.24
N LEU A 90 -17.54 25.02 2.96
CA LEU A 90 -16.15 25.21 2.54
C LEU A 90 -15.59 26.61 2.88
N TYR A 91 -16.47 27.60 3.00
CA TYR A 91 -16.09 28.96 3.40
C TYR A 91 -15.86 29.10 4.91
N GLN A 92 -16.39 28.19 5.72
CA GLN A 92 -16.21 28.26 7.18
C GLN A 92 -14.77 27.95 7.56
N LEU A 93 -14.08 28.96 8.09
CA LEU A 93 -12.72 28.84 8.60
C LEU A 93 -12.74 28.58 10.11
N PRO A 94 -11.76 27.83 10.65
CA PRO A 94 -11.60 27.68 12.09
C PRO A 94 -11.40 29.04 12.79
N GLU A 95 -11.82 29.12 14.05
CA GLU A 95 -11.63 30.33 14.85
C GLU A 95 -10.13 30.67 14.98
N GLY A 96 -9.79 31.95 14.79
CA GLY A 96 -8.40 32.43 14.81
C GLY A 96 -7.58 32.17 13.54
N PHE A 97 -8.18 31.60 12.48
CA PHE A 97 -7.48 31.38 11.22
C PHE A 97 -7.57 32.61 10.30
N GLU A 98 -6.46 33.35 10.18
CA GLU A 98 -6.36 34.51 9.30
C GLU A 98 -5.85 34.16 7.90
N LEU A 99 -6.64 34.48 6.88
CA LEU A 99 -6.24 34.34 5.49
C LEU A 99 -5.36 35.50 5.04
N GLN A 100 -4.34 35.18 4.24
CA GLN A 100 -3.59 36.17 3.48
C GLN A 100 -4.54 36.92 2.52
N ARG A 101 -4.32 38.24 2.36
CA ARG A 101 -5.25 39.16 1.66
C ARG A 101 -5.69 38.70 0.26
N GLN A 102 -4.78 38.17 -0.55
CA GLN A 102 -5.09 37.68 -1.90
C GLN A 102 -5.89 36.37 -1.85
N VAL A 103 -5.57 35.48 -0.92
CA VAL A 103 -6.32 34.22 -0.72
C VAL A 103 -7.75 34.50 -0.25
N LYS A 104 -7.93 35.43 0.70
CA LYS A 104 -9.25 35.86 1.15
C LYS A 104 -10.12 36.34 -0.01
N ARG A 105 -9.56 37.20 -0.86
CA ARG A 105 -10.24 37.70 -2.06
C ARG A 105 -10.70 36.56 -2.98
N VAL A 106 -9.84 35.58 -3.26
CA VAL A 106 -10.18 34.44 -4.13
C VAL A 106 -11.29 33.59 -3.51
N ILE A 107 -11.25 33.36 -2.20
CA ILE A 107 -12.27 32.57 -1.49
C ILE A 107 -13.61 33.31 -1.47
N ASP A 108 -13.63 34.62 -1.24
CA ASP A 108 -14.83 35.45 -1.29
C ASP A 108 -15.45 35.47 -2.70
N GLU A 109 -14.63 35.56 -3.76
CA GLU A 109 -15.09 35.49 -5.15
C GLU A 109 -15.69 34.11 -5.49
N ARG A 110 -15.06 33.02 -5.04
CA ARG A 110 -15.58 31.64 -5.22
C ARG A 110 -16.92 31.44 -4.52
N LEU A 111 -17.10 31.99 -3.33
CA LEU A 111 -18.37 31.91 -2.62
C LEU A 111 -19.48 32.58 -3.44
N LYS A 112 -19.23 33.78 -3.97
CA LYS A 112 -20.20 34.52 -4.81
C LYS A 112 -20.58 33.77 -6.09
N MET A 113 -19.61 33.12 -6.73
CA MET A 113 -19.88 32.27 -7.90
C MET A 113 -20.76 31.08 -7.51
N GLN A 114 -20.42 30.39 -6.42
CA GLN A 114 -21.14 29.19 -5.99
C GLN A 114 -22.55 29.49 -5.43
N THR A 115 -22.79 30.68 -4.88
CA THR A 115 -24.12 31.12 -4.43
C THR A 115 -24.99 31.69 -5.56
N GLY A 116 -24.42 31.95 -6.73
CA GLY A 116 -25.10 32.50 -7.91
C GLY A 116 -25.21 34.02 -7.93
N GLU A 117 -24.45 34.72 -7.08
CA GLU A 117 -24.28 36.18 -7.13
C GLU A 117 -23.36 36.61 -8.28
N MET A 118 -22.50 35.70 -8.73
CA MET A 118 -21.67 35.83 -9.91
C MET A 118 -21.87 34.61 -10.83
N PRO A 119 -21.67 34.76 -12.15
CA PRO A 119 -21.64 33.60 -13.05
C PRO A 119 -20.51 32.63 -12.64
N LEU A 120 -20.82 31.34 -12.73
CA LEU A 120 -19.86 30.24 -12.61
C LEU A 120 -19.00 30.13 -13.87
#